data_AF-A0A9P5QWP8-F1
#
_entry.id   AF-A0A9P5QWP8-F1
#
_cell.length_a   1.000
_cell.length_b   1.000
_cell.length_c   1.000
_cell.angle_alpha   90.00
_cell.angle_beta   90.00
_cell.angle_gamma   90.00
#
_symmetry.space_group_name_H-M   'P 1'
#
loop_
_entity.id
_entity.type
_entity.pdbx_description
1 polymer ?
#
loop_
_entity_poly.entity_id
_entity_poly.type
_entity_poly.pdbx_seq_one_letter_code
_entity_poly.pdbx_strand_id
1 'polypeptide(L)'
;MNAPSIDILTPQDALFMADSLLADARCSEDAYLQLQLCSLVDRVFLRVGRGLMDQLRSSTSAEDQEIIHRVDDIYAERDDVLALLGALALSCQSTDGKNAKASQQCLASLNSALLRLKSQVLGEQDLGLYVPLMAKARLQARDEALFSLMDKAPEFLESDGQVMLLLGDSGAGKTTFNHQLELQLWRSYKVDMPIPLYINLPTIDEPEHDIVAKQLHRHNLSADQIRELRNRHRFTLICDGYDECQQLPNLYLSNQLNMPGQWRAKVFISCRSEYIGSDYRGRFQPPVSDTLQPAVSLFQEAVIAPFSTDQILLYIDQYVISSSNPQGTPQEYVDKLNGIPGLMELVQNPFLLTLALESLPKVVGNNEQDLDKAQISRVTLYDKFIEQWLEIGKQRLQESPLTPQEHTLFYRLLDDGVYEQR
;
A
#
# COMPACT_ATOMS: atom_id res chain seq x y z
N MET A 1 -39.36 -6.68 -45.34
CA MET A 1 -39.29 -6.71 -43.87
C MET A 1 -37.84 -7.00 -43.53
N ASN A 2 -37.11 -5.97 -43.11
CA ASN A 2 -35.68 -6.02 -42.85
C ASN A 2 -35.42 -6.77 -41.54
N ALA A 3 -34.42 -7.65 -41.54
CA ALA A 3 -33.85 -8.25 -40.34
C ALA A 3 -33.28 -7.15 -39.43
N PRO A 4 -33.38 -7.27 -38.09
CA PRO A 4 -32.78 -6.31 -37.18
C PRO A 4 -31.25 -6.34 -37.30
N SER A 5 -30.63 -5.16 -37.35
CA SER A 5 -29.18 -4.97 -37.32
C SER A 5 -28.55 -5.66 -36.12
N ILE A 6 -27.37 -6.24 -36.35
CA ILE A 6 -26.46 -6.75 -35.33
C ILE A 6 -25.79 -5.55 -34.68
N ASP A 7 -26.11 -5.25 -33.42
CA ASP A 7 -25.38 -4.27 -32.63
C ASP A 7 -23.94 -4.79 -32.39
N ILE A 8 -22.96 -4.12 -33.01
CA ILE A 8 -21.53 -4.35 -32.75
C ILE A 8 -21.24 -3.70 -31.40
N LEU A 9 -20.86 -4.51 -30.39
CA LEU A 9 -20.37 -3.99 -29.12
C LEU A 9 -19.11 -3.15 -29.35
N THR A 10 -19.05 -1.94 -28.79
CA THR A 10 -17.80 -1.18 -28.79
C THR A 10 -16.78 -1.81 -27.83
N PRO A 11 -15.47 -1.58 -28.02
CA PRO A 11 -14.44 -2.07 -27.10
C PRO A 11 -14.68 -1.60 -25.65
N GLN A 12 -15.19 -0.38 -25.45
CA GLN A 12 -15.48 0.18 -24.12
C GLN A 12 -16.68 -0.50 -23.45
N ASP A 13 -17.74 -0.79 -24.20
CA ASP A 13 -18.88 -1.56 -23.68
C ASP A 13 -18.46 -2.99 -23.29
N ALA A 14 -17.55 -3.58 -24.07
CA ALA A 14 -17.02 -4.90 -23.81
C ALA A 14 -16.14 -4.95 -22.55
N LEU A 15 -15.31 -3.92 -22.34
CA LEU A 15 -14.55 -3.75 -21.09
C LEU A 15 -15.48 -3.66 -19.88
N PHE A 16 -16.50 -2.79 -19.94
CA PHE A 16 -17.46 -2.63 -18.85
C PHE A 16 -18.21 -3.94 -18.54
N MET A 17 -18.65 -4.67 -19.56
CA MET A 17 -19.30 -5.97 -19.37
C MET A 17 -18.36 -7.02 -18.80
N ALA A 18 -17.11 -7.09 -19.28
CA ALA A 18 -16.12 -8.03 -18.79
C ALA A 18 -15.74 -7.76 -17.33
N ASP A 19 -15.55 -6.50 -16.95
CA ASP A 19 -15.28 -6.09 -15.57
C ASP A 19 -16.42 -6.49 -14.63
N SER A 20 -17.67 -6.28 -15.05
CA SER A 20 -18.86 -6.70 -14.30
C SER A 20 -18.93 -8.22 -14.13
N LEU A 21 -18.69 -8.99 -15.20
CA LEU A 21 -18.68 -10.45 -15.15
C LEU A 21 -17.55 -11.02 -14.27
N LEU A 22 -16.38 -10.39 -14.28
CA LEU A 22 -15.27 -10.76 -13.40
C LEU A 22 -15.55 -10.36 -11.95
N ALA A 23 -16.21 -9.24 -11.69
CA ALA A 23 -16.66 -8.88 -10.35
C ALA A 23 -17.68 -9.91 -9.81
N ASP A 24 -18.63 -10.33 -10.63
CA ASP A 24 -19.59 -11.38 -10.28
C ASP A 24 -18.91 -12.74 -10.05
N ALA A 25 -17.91 -13.08 -10.88
CA ALA A 25 -17.13 -14.30 -10.70
C ALA A 25 -16.34 -14.29 -9.38
N ARG A 26 -15.72 -13.15 -9.04
CA ARG A 26 -14.99 -12.96 -7.78
C ARG A 26 -15.91 -13.11 -6.55
N CYS A 27 -17.13 -12.62 -6.65
CA CYS A 27 -18.11 -12.63 -5.56
C CYS A 27 -18.87 -13.96 -5.42
N SER A 28 -18.85 -14.83 -6.43
CA SER A 28 -19.56 -16.10 -6.40
C SER A 28 -18.83 -17.16 -5.56
N GLU A 29 -19.58 -17.91 -4.74
CA GLU A 29 -19.09 -19.10 -4.06
C GLU A 29 -19.25 -20.38 -4.89
N ASP A 30 -19.89 -20.31 -6.06
CA ASP A 30 -20.16 -21.45 -6.93
C ASP A 30 -19.10 -21.55 -8.04
N ALA A 31 -18.20 -22.52 -7.91
CA ALA A 31 -17.14 -22.80 -8.89
C ALA A 31 -17.67 -23.04 -10.31
N TYR A 32 -18.88 -23.59 -10.46
CA TYR A 32 -19.51 -23.77 -11.77
C TYR A 32 -19.95 -22.42 -12.35
N LEU A 33 -20.50 -21.54 -11.52
CA LEU A 33 -20.86 -20.18 -11.93
C LEU A 33 -19.62 -19.35 -12.27
N GLN A 34 -18.53 -19.48 -11.50
CA GLN A 34 -17.24 -18.85 -11.79
C GLN A 34 -16.69 -19.27 -13.16
N LEU A 35 -16.72 -20.57 -13.49
CA LEU A 35 -16.31 -21.08 -14.81
C LEU A 35 -17.21 -20.55 -15.93
N GLN A 36 -18.52 -20.48 -15.70
CA GLN A 36 -19.47 -19.97 -16.68
C GLN A 36 -19.24 -18.47 -16.96
N LEU A 37 -18.98 -17.68 -15.92
CA LEU A 37 -18.71 -16.24 -16.02
C LEU A 37 -17.37 -15.98 -16.72
N CYS A 38 -16.30 -16.72 -16.38
CA CYS A 38 -15.02 -16.64 -17.10
C CYS A 38 -15.16 -17.01 -18.58
N SER A 39 -15.96 -18.04 -18.90
CA SER A 39 -16.30 -18.39 -20.29
C SER A 39 -17.14 -17.31 -20.99
N LEU A 40 -17.88 -16.50 -20.24
CA LEU A 40 -18.67 -15.39 -20.77
C LEU A 40 -17.78 -14.20 -21.11
N VAL A 41 -16.74 -13.91 -20.31
CA VAL A 41 -15.70 -12.91 -20.60
C VAL A 41 -15.05 -13.20 -21.96
N ASP A 42 -14.68 -14.45 -22.23
CA ASP A 42 -14.14 -14.86 -23.53
C ASP A 42 -15.10 -14.58 -24.69
N ARG A 43 -16.40 -14.82 -24.46
CA ARG A 43 -17.45 -14.59 -25.45
C ARG A 43 -17.72 -13.11 -25.70
N VAL A 44 -17.54 -12.25 -24.69
CA VAL A 44 -17.63 -10.79 -24.82
C VAL A 44 -16.55 -10.28 -25.78
N PHE A 45 -15.28 -10.64 -25.57
CA PHE A 45 -14.20 -10.19 -26.45
C PHE A 45 -14.20 -10.88 -27.82
N LEU A 46 -14.74 -12.10 -27.94
CA LEU A 46 -14.98 -12.72 -29.24
C LEU A 46 -16.02 -11.95 -30.08
N ARG A 47 -16.99 -11.27 -29.45
CA ARG A 47 -18.00 -10.45 -30.14
C ARG A 47 -17.51 -9.08 -30.58
N VAL A 48 -16.48 -8.53 -29.91
CA VAL A 48 -15.75 -7.33 -30.38
C VAL A 48 -15.03 -7.60 -31.71
N GLY A 49 -14.72 -8.88 -31.98
CA GLY A 49 -14.18 -9.35 -33.25
C GLY A 49 -12.65 -9.32 -33.28
N ARG A 50 -12.02 -10.44 -33.64
CA ARG A 50 -10.55 -10.57 -33.70
C ARG A 50 -9.89 -9.50 -34.56
N GLY A 51 -10.51 -9.13 -35.68
CA GLY A 51 -9.98 -8.09 -36.58
C GLY A 51 -9.92 -6.69 -35.96
N LEU A 52 -10.84 -6.33 -35.05
CA LEU A 52 -10.82 -5.04 -34.36
C LEU A 52 -9.74 -5.02 -33.27
N MET A 53 -9.56 -6.13 -32.55
CA MET A 53 -8.49 -6.29 -31.56
C MET A 53 -7.09 -6.27 -32.21
N ASP A 54 -6.94 -6.88 -33.39
CA ASP A 54 -5.69 -6.83 -34.15
C ASP A 54 -5.39 -5.41 -34.67
N GLN A 55 -6.42 -4.65 -35.05
CA GLN A 55 -6.30 -3.23 -35.41
C GLN A 55 -5.87 -2.38 -34.22
N LEU A 56 -6.51 -2.57 -33.06
CA LEU A 56 -6.13 -1.89 -31.81
C LEU A 56 -4.67 -2.21 -31.45
N ARG A 57 -4.26 -3.48 -31.48
CA ARG A 57 -2.87 -3.90 -31.18
C ARG A 57 -1.83 -3.32 -32.15
N SER A 58 -2.23 -2.92 -33.35
CA SER A 58 -1.37 -2.23 -34.32
C SER A 58 -1.39 -0.70 -34.22
N SER A 59 -2.24 -0.14 -33.35
CA SER A 59 -2.41 1.30 -33.19
C SER A 59 -1.36 1.90 -32.26
N THR A 60 -0.92 3.12 -32.59
CA THR A 60 -0.02 3.94 -31.76
C THR A 60 -0.76 5.01 -30.95
N SER A 61 -2.11 4.99 -30.95
CA SER A 61 -2.92 5.93 -30.17
C SER A 61 -2.82 5.60 -28.68
N ALA A 62 -2.71 6.63 -27.83
CA ALA A 62 -2.68 6.46 -26.38
C ALA A 62 -3.98 5.82 -25.84
N GLU A 63 -5.13 6.20 -26.40
CA GLU A 63 -6.44 5.64 -26.02
C GLU A 63 -6.54 4.15 -26.37
N ASP A 64 -6.00 3.73 -27.52
CA ASP A 64 -6.02 2.32 -27.93
C ASP A 64 -5.06 1.47 -27.08
N GLN A 65 -3.93 2.04 -26.67
CA GLN A 65 -2.97 1.39 -25.76
C GLN A 65 -3.55 1.20 -24.35
N GLU A 66 -4.32 2.17 -23.85
CA GLU A 66 -5.04 2.06 -22.58
C GLU A 66 -6.09 0.93 -22.62
N ILE A 67 -6.85 0.85 -23.72
CA ILE A 67 -7.82 -0.23 -23.95
C ILE A 67 -7.11 -1.59 -23.96
N ILE A 68 -5.96 -1.72 -24.62
CA ILE A 68 -5.19 -2.98 -24.66
C ILE A 68 -4.69 -3.38 -23.27
N HIS A 69 -4.10 -2.44 -22.53
CA HIS A 69 -3.63 -2.70 -21.17
C HIS A 69 -4.77 -3.22 -20.29
N ARG A 70 -5.95 -2.58 -20.38
CA ARG A 70 -7.12 -3.00 -19.61
C ARG A 70 -7.63 -4.39 -20.03
N VAL A 71 -7.60 -4.72 -21.32
CA VAL A 71 -7.95 -6.08 -21.79
C VAL A 71 -6.96 -7.11 -21.27
N ASP A 72 -5.66 -6.82 -21.29
CA ASP A 72 -4.63 -7.74 -20.81
C ASP A 72 -4.74 -7.93 -19.27
N ASP A 73 -5.08 -6.88 -18.52
CA ASP A 73 -5.41 -6.97 -17.09
C ASP A 73 -6.63 -7.89 -16.83
N ILE A 74 -7.70 -7.72 -17.61
CA ILE A 74 -8.91 -8.55 -17.51
C ILE A 74 -8.61 -10.03 -17.79
N TYR A 75 -7.75 -10.32 -18.76
CA TYR A 75 -7.32 -11.69 -19.03
C TYR A 75 -6.42 -12.25 -17.93
N ALA A 76 -5.54 -11.44 -17.34
CA ALA A 76 -4.75 -11.84 -16.18
C ALA A 76 -5.64 -12.14 -14.97
N GLU A 77 -6.66 -11.31 -14.70
CA GLU A 77 -7.64 -11.55 -13.63
C GLU A 77 -8.46 -12.83 -13.88
N ARG A 78 -8.89 -13.07 -15.13
CA ARG A 78 -9.57 -14.33 -15.51
C ARG A 78 -8.66 -15.53 -15.27
N ASP A 79 -7.40 -15.45 -15.68
CA ASP A 79 -6.44 -16.54 -15.56
C ASP A 79 -6.08 -16.83 -14.11
N ASP A 80 -6.04 -15.82 -13.24
CA ASP A 80 -5.92 -15.99 -11.80
C ASP A 80 -7.11 -16.80 -11.24
N VAL A 81 -8.35 -16.45 -11.62
CA VAL A 81 -9.56 -17.17 -11.22
C VAL A 81 -9.54 -18.62 -11.73
N LEU A 82 -9.14 -18.84 -12.99
CA LEU A 82 -9.03 -20.18 -13.57
C LEU A 82 -7.89 -21.01 -12.97
N ALA A 83 -6.74 -20.41 -12.65
CA ALA A 83 -5.63 -21.08 -12.01
C ALA A 83 -5.99 -21.54 -10.59
N LEU A 84 -6.73 -20.71 -9.85
CA LEU A 84 -7.31 -21.06 -8.55
C LEU A 84 -8.28 -22.24 -8.65
N LEU A 85 -9.15 -22.25 -9.66
CA LEU A 85 -10.05 -23.38 -9.94
C LEU A 85 -9.30 -24.65 -10.36
N GLY A 86 -8.22 -24.51 -11.14
CA GLY A 86 -7.35 -25.62 -11.53
C GLY A 86 -6.60 -26.24 -10.34
N ALA A 87 -6.10 -25.43 -9.41
CA ALA A 87 -5.48 -25.89 -8.17
C ALA A 87 -6.48 -26.64 -7.26
N LEU A 88 -7.74 -26.21 -7.23
CA LEU A 88 -8.83 -26.93 -6.56
C LEU A 88 -9.09 -28.31 -7.20
N ALA A 89 -8.96 -28.45 -8.52
CA ALA A 89 -9.16 -29.72 -9.22
C ALA A 89 -7.99 -30.71 -9.06
N LEU A 90 -6.74 -30.21 -8.99
CA LEU A 90 -5.54 -31.04 -8.83
C LEU A 90 -5.37 -31.59 -7.39
N SER A 91 -5.86 -30.86 -6.38
CA SER A 91 -5.89 -31.33 -4.99
C SER A 91 -6.96 -32.42 -4.72
N CYS A 92 -7.80 -32.76 -5.71
CA CYS A 92 -8.90 -33.73 -5.59
C CYS A 92 -8.50 -35.21 -5.79
N GLN A 93 -7.22 -35.55 -6.03
CA GLN A 93 -6.83 -36.94 -6.33
C GLN A 93 -6.43 -37.80 -5.11
N SER A 94 -6.57 -37.31 -3.87
CA SER A 94 -6.30 -38.12 -2.66
C SER A 94 -7.48 -38.21 -1.69
N THR A 95 -7.90 -39.45 -1.47
CA THR A 95 -8.92 -40.08 -0.59
C THR A 95 -9.27 -39.42 0.78
N ASP A 96 -10.57 -39.11 1.02
CA ASP A 96 -11.47 -39.74 2.04
C ASP A 96 -12.81 -38.95 2.26
N GLY A 97 -13.95 -39.59 1.94
CA GLY A 97 -15.20 -38.94 1.47
C GLY A 97 -16.11 -38.13 2.42
N LYS A 98 -15.72 -37.84 3.67
CA LYS A 98 -16.50 -36.93 4.57
C LYS A 98 -15.66 -35.80 5.14
N ASN A 99 -14.45 -36.09 5.61
CA ASN A 99 -13.49 -35.05 6.01
C ASN A 99 -12.94 -34.29 4.79
N ALA A 100 -12.81 -34.93 3.63
CA ALA A 100 -12.41 -34.27 2.39
C ALA A 100 -13.43 -33.20 1.97
N LYS A 101 -14.74 -33.44 2.10
CA LYS A 101 -15.77 -32.44 1.71
C LYS A 101 -15.76 -31.20 2.61
N ALA A 102 -15.66 -31.38 3.94
CA ALA A 102 -15.56 -30.26 4.87
C ALA A 102 -14.24 -29.48 4.70
N SER A 103 -13.13 -30.20 4.49
CA SER A 103 -11.83 -29.56 4.19
C SER A 103 -11.84 -28.86 2.83
N GLN A 104 -12.53 -29.40 1.83
CA GLN A 104 -12.64 -28.84 0.47
C GLN A 104 -13.53 -27.59 0.46
N GLN A 105 -14.63 -27.61 1.21
CA GLN A 105 -15.49 -26.44 1.39
C GLN A 105 -14.77 -25.33 2.18
N CYS A 106 -13.96 -25.70 3.18
CA CYS A 106 -13.12 -24.75 3.91
C CYS A 106 -12.04 -24.12 3.01
N LEU A 107 -11.37 -24.91 2.15
CA LEU A 107 -10.37 -24.40 1.19
C LEU A 107 -10.99 -23.50 0.13
N ALA A 108 -12.15 -23.86 -0.43
CA ALA A 108 -12.87 -23.00 -1.37
C ALA A 108 -13.28 -21.67 -0.72
N SER A 109 -13.81 -21.74 0.50
CA SER A 109 -14.16 -20.56 1.30
C SER A 109 -12.94 -19.70 1.67
N LEU A 110 -11.78 -20.32 1.91
CA LEU A 110 -10.54 -19.61 2.19
C LEU A 110 -10.05 -18.86 0.94
N ASN A 111 -10.05 -19.52 -0.21
CA ASN A 111 -9.63 -18.90 -1.48
C ASN A 111 -10.54 -17.73 -1.85
N SER A 112 -11.86 -17.84 -1.65
CA SER A 112 -12.77 -16.71 -1.86
C SER A 112 -12.52 -15.56 -0.88
N ALA A 113 -12.14 -15.85 0.37
CA ALA A 113 -11.73 -14.83 1.33
C ALA A 113 -10.43 -14.12 0.90
N LEU A 114 -9.44 -14.86 0.40
CA LEU A 114 -8.19 -14.27 -0.10
C LEU A 114 -8.40 -13.43 -1.37
N LEU A 115 -9.29 -13.86 -2.28
CA LEU A 115 -9.67 -13.07 -3.45
C LEU A 115 -10.35 -11.76 -3.03
N ARG A 116 -11.27 -11.81 -2.06
CA ARG A 116 -11.90 -10.60 -1.51
C ARG A 116 -10.86 -9.67 -0.88
N LEU A 117 -9.91 -10.21 -0.13
CA LEU A 117 -8.82 -9.42 0.44
C LEU A 117 -7.96 -8.75 -0.66
N LYS A 118 -7.54 -9.52 -1.69
CA LYS A 118 -6.82 -8.98 -2.85
C LYS A 118 -7.63 -7.86 -3.52
N SER A 119 -8.92 -8.07 -3.76
CA SER A 119 -9.79 -7.06 -4.37
C SER A 119 -10.01 -5.82 -3.50
N GLN A 120 -10.08 -5.96 -2.18
CA GLN A 120 -10.16 -4.81 -1.27
C GLN A 120 -8.90 -3.95 -1.39
N VAL A 121 -7.73 -4.56 -1.25
CA VAL A 121 -6.45 -3.84 -1.33
C VAL A 121 -6.21 -3.22 -2.71
N LEU A 122 -6.51 -3.95 -3.79
CA LEU A 122 -6.37 -3.42 -5.16
C LEU A 122 -7.46 -2.41 -5.55
N GLY A 123 -8.58 -2.38 -4.83
CA GLY A 123 -9.68 -1.44 -5.03
C GLY A 123 -9.50 -0.11 -4.29
N GLU A 124 -8.66 -0.09 -3.25
CA GLU A 124 -8.20 1.13 -2.55
C GLU A 124 -7.18 1.93 -3.39
N GLN A 125 -7.49 2.15 -4.69
CA GLN A 125 -6.59 2.83 -5.65
C GLN A 125 -6.37 4.32 -5.39
N ASP A 126 -6.92 4.87 -4.31
CA ASP A 126 -6.62 6.23 -3.86
C ASP A 126 -5.31 6.30 -3.07
N LEU A 127 -4.35 5.43 -3.43
CA LEU A 127 -3.00 5.50 -2.94
C LEU A 127 -2.34 6.67 -3.64
N GLY A 128 -2.54 7.82 -3.00
CA GLY A 128 -2.08 9.12 -3.44
C GLY A 128 -0.61 9.10 -3.87
N LEU A 129 -0.28 10.15 -4.60
CA LEU A 129 1.05 10.51 -5.07
C LEU A 129 2.22 9.76 -4.39
N TYR A 130 2.84 8.85 -5.14
CA TYR A 130 3.96 8.05 -4.67
C TYR A 130 5.21 8.25 -5.55
N VAL A 131 6.28 8.70 -4.91
CA VAL A 131 7.62 8.75 -5.48
C VAL A 131 8.47 7.67 -4.82
N PRO A 132 9.20 6.83 -5.60
CA PRO A 132 10.07 5.80 -5.04
C PRO A 132 11.05 6.37 -4.02
N LEU A 133 11.03 5.81 -2.81
CA LEU A 133 11.90 6.24 -1.72
C LEU A 133 13.32 5.68 -1.89
N MET A 134 14.32 6.51 -1.58
CA MET A 134 15.71 6.10 -1.49
C MET A 134 16.08 5.87 -0.03
N ALA A 135 16.97 4.91 0.24
CA ALA A 135 17.42 4.60 1.58
C ALA A 135 18.89 4.20 1.61
N LYS A 136 19.49 4.28 2.81
CA LYS A 136 20.81 3.75 3.13
C LYS A 136 20.70 2.55 4.07
N ALA A 137 21.73 1.71 4.08
CA ALA A 137 21.68 0.41 4.76
C ALA A 137 21.60 0.47 6.30
N ARG A 138 21.95 1.61 6.92
CA ARG A 138 21.94 1.83 8.37
C ARG A 138 22.11 3.31 8.69
N LEU A 139 21.80 3.72 9.92
CA LEU A 139 21.84 5.13 10.36
C LEU A 139 23.21 5.78 10.12
N GLN A 140 24.30 5.05 10.42
CA GLN A 140 25.67 5.56 10.31
C GLN A 140 26.28 5.36 8.91
N ALA A 141 25.54 4.84 7.93
CA ALA A 141 26.04 4.73 6.57
C ALA A 141 26.17 6.13 5.92
N ARG A 142 27.16 6.27 5.03
CA ARG A 142 27.31 7.47 4.20
C ARG A 142 26.19 7.53 3.17
N ASP A 143 25.80 8.75 2.80
CA ASP A 143 24.72 9.00 1.84
C ASP A 143 25.14 8.73 0.38
N GLU A 144 26.37 8.29 0.14
CA GLU A 144 26.90 7.92 -1.19
C GLU A 144 26.44 6.52 -1.64
N ALA A 145 25.84 5.73 -0.73
CA ALA A 145 25.40 4.35 -0.97
C ALA A 145 23.87 4.21 -0.83
N LEU A 146 23.13 5.07 -1.52
CA LEU A 146 21.67 5.00 -1.57
C LEU A 146 21.20 3.90 -2.50
N PHE A 147 20.07 3.29 -2.16
CA PHE A 147 19.34 2.34 -2.97
C PHE A 147 17.84 2.62 -2.94
N SER A 148 17.13 2.21 -3.99
CA SER A 148 15.66 2.24 -4.03
C SER A 148 15.10 1.23 -3.04
N LEU A 149 14.18 1.67 -2.17
CA LEU A 149 13.50 0.78 -1.22
C LEU A 149 12.62 -0.26 -1.92
N MET A 150 11.98 0.12 -3.03
CA MET A 150 11.13 -0.80 -3.80
C MET A 150 11.97 -1.89 -4.48
N ASP A 151 13.23 -1.62 -4.82
CA ASP A 151 14.14 -2.63 -5.37
C ASP A 151 14.75 -3.50 -4.26
N LYS A 152 14.95 -2.93 -3.08
CA LYS A 152 15.51 -3.65 -1.92
C LYS A 152 14.51 -4.63 -1.30
N ALA A 153 13.21 -4.31 -1.30
CA ALA A 153 12.18 -5.15 -0.74
C ALA A 153 12.14 -6.58 -1.34
N PRO A 154 12.11 -6.79 -2.68
CA PRO A 154 12.17 -8.12 -3.26
C PRO A 154 13.50 -8.84 -2.98
N GLU A 155 14.64 -8.13 -3.01
CA GLU A 155 15.94 -8.72 -2.64
C GLU A 155 15.90 -9.30 -1.20
N PHE A 156 15.31 -8.57 -0.26
CA PHE A 156 15.10 -9.06 1.10
C PHE A 156 14.16 -10.27 1.14
N LEU A 157 13.05 -10.22 0.39
CA LEU A 157 12.07 -11.31 0.33
C LEU A 157 12.65 -12.60 -0.29
N GLU A 158 13.65 -12.50 -1.14
CA GLU A 158 14.37 -13.64 -1.72
C GLU A 158 15.55 -14.15 -0.85
N SER A 159 16.09 -13.31 0.02
CA SER A 159 17.21 -13.65 0.92
C SER A 159 16.82 -14.59 2.08
N ASP A 160 17.76 -14.96 2.95
CA ASP A 160 17.45 -15.64 4.23
C ASP A 160 16.93 -14.69 5.33
N GLY A 161 16.87 -13.38 5.04
CA GLY A 161 16.40 -12.34 5.96
C GLY A 161 14.99 -12.60 6.46
N GLN A 162 14.76 -12.35 7.75
CA GLN A 162 13.48 -12.57 8.43
C GLN A 162 12.80 -11.26 8.79
N VAL A 163 13.59 -10.25 9.19
CA VAL A 163 13.09 -8.94 9.59
C VAL A 163 13.85 -7.85 8.85
N MET A 164 13.11 -6.93 8.24
CA MET A 164 13.59 -5.68 7.65
C MET A 164 13.03 -4.52 8.48
N LEU A 165 13.91 -3.75 9.13
CA LEU A 165 13.55 -2.54 9.86
C LEU A 165 13.67 -1.32 8.93
N LEU A 166 12.54 -0.66 8.70
CA LEU A 166 12.45 0.58 7.95
C LEU A 166 12.45 1.77 8.93
N LEU A 167 13.51 2.57 8.86
CA LEU A 167 13.68 3.77 9.66
C LEU A 167 13.51 5.02 8.80
N GLY A 168 13.02 6.08 9.41
CA GLY A 168 12.92 7.39 8.80
C GLY A 168 12.21 8.35 9.73
N ASP A 169 12.46 9.64 9.52
CA ASP A 169 11.90 10.68 10.37
C ASP A 169 10.37 10.78 10.19
N SER A 170 9.71 11.56 11.04
CA SER A 170 8.27 11.84 10.88
C SER A 170 7.99 12.43 9.48
N GLY A 171 6.97 11.92 8.79
CA GLY A 171 6.62 12.38 7.44
C GLY A 171 7.52 11.89 6.30
N ALA A 172 8.54 11.06 6.56
CA ALA A 172 9.47 10.55 5.54
C ALA A 172 8.84 9.58 4.50
N GLY A 173 7.53 9.29 4.59
CA GLY A 173 6.83 8.42 3.62
C GLY A 173 6.80 6.92 3.95
N LYS A 174 7.13 6.53 5.20
CA LYS A 174 7.12 5.11 5.66
C LYS A 174 5.80 4.39 5.37
N THR A 175 4.69 4.95 5.84
CA THR A 175 3.32 4.40 5.65
C THR A 175 2.96 4.30 4.17
N THR A 176 3.26 5.35 3.38
CA THR A 176 3.00 5.35 1.93
C THR A 176 3.79 4.26 1.22
N PHE A 177 5.08 4.08 1.55
CA PHE A 177 5.88 2.97 1.05
C PHE A 177 5.29 1.61 1.43
N ASN A 178 4.86 1.45 2.68
CA ASN A 178 4.29 0.19 3.17
C ASN A 178 3.02 -0.22 2.40
N HIS A 179 2.12 0.73 2.16
CA HIS A 179 0.94 0.47 1.32
C HIS A 179 1.31 0.18 -0.13
N GLN A 180 2.27 0.92 -0.71
CA GLN A 180 2.71 0.67 -2.07
C GLN A 180 3.38 -0.70 -2.22
N LEU A 181 4.16 -1.12 -1.23
CA LEU A 181 4.75 -2.46 -1.16
C LEU A 181 3.65 -3.51 -1.10
N GLU A 182 2.65 -3.34 -0.22
CA GLU A 182 1.52 -4.26 -0.13
C GLU A 182 0.78 -4.39 -1.48
N LEU A 183 0.46 -3.27 -2.14
CA LEU A 183 -0.17 -3.27 -3.46
C LEU A 183 0.64 -4.07 -4.48
N GLN A 184 1.94 -3.81 -4.58
CA GLN A 184 2.79 -4.50 -5.56
C GLN A 184 2.88 -6.00 -5.31
N LEU A 185 2.94 -6.39 -4.04
CA LEU A 185 2.93 -7.80 -3.67
C LEU A 185 1.59 -8.46 -3.99
N TRP A 186 0.46 -7.78 -3.79
CA TRP A 186 -0.85 -8.30 -4.19
C TRP A 186 -1.05 -8.37 -5.71
N ARG A 187 -0.51 -7.41 -6.47
CA ARG A 187 -0.54 -7.45 -7.94
C ARG A 187 0.22 -8.66 -8.50
N SER A 188 1.35 -8.99 -7.89
CA SER A 188 2.19 -10.14 -8.28
C SER A 188 1.82 -11.45 -7.57
N TYR A 189 0.87 -11.40 -6.63
CA TYR A 189 0.48 -12.55 -5.81
C TYR A 189 -0.13 -13.67 -6.67
N LYS A 190 0.39 -14.88 -6.44
CA LYS A 190 -0.12 -16.13 -7.00
C LYS A 190 -0.46 -17.09 -5.87
N VAL A 191 -1.29 -18.09 -6.17
CA VAL A 191 -1.54 -19.21 -5.25
C VAL A 191 -0.20 -19.81 -4.80
N ASP A 192 -0.07 -20.11 -3.51
CA ASP A 192 1.14 -20.61 -2.85
C ASP A 192 2.30 -19.60 -2.66
N MET A 193 2.15 -18.34 -3.07
CA MET A 193 3.07 -17.27 -2.67
C MET A 193 2.80 -16.80 -1.24
N PRO A 194 3.78 -16.17 -0.56
CA PRO A 194 3.53 -15.51 0.71
C PRO A 194 2.42 -14.46 0.59
N ILE A 195 1.44 -14.53 1.50
CA ILE A 195 0.31 -13.60 1.56
C ILE A 195 0.81 -12.26 2.12
N PRO A 196 0.68 -11.15 1.37
CA PRO A 196 0.98 -9.83 1.89
C PRO A 196 -0.09 -9.44 2.92
N LEU A 197 0.32 -8.88 4.05
CA LEU A 197 -0.60 -8.43 5.08
C LEU A 197 -0.06 -7.18 5.75
N TYR A 198 -0.65 -6.03 5.40
CA TYR A 198 -0.43 -4.78 6.11
C TYR A 198 -1.11 -4.79 7.48
N ILE A 199 -0.39 -4.29 8.48
CA ILE A 199 -0.83 -4.19 9.86
C ILE A 199 -0.47 -2.80 10.37
N ASN A 200 -1.46 -1.94 10.52
CA ASN A 200 -1.31 -0.68 11.26
C ASN A 200 -1.24 -1.01 12.77
N LEU A 201 -0.03 -1.09 13.31
CA LEU A 201 0.22 -1.53 14.69
C LEU A 201 -0.55 -0.72 15.74
N PRO A 202 -0.60 0.63 15.69
CA PRO A 202 -1.39 1.46 16.60
C PRO A 202 -2.85 1.07 16.72
N THR A 203 -3.42 0.51 15.66
CA THR A 203 -4.83 0.13 15.67
C THR A 203 -5.05 -1.22 16.34
N ILE A 204 -4.03 -2.05 16.57
CA ILE A 204 -4.16 -3.41 17.09
C ILE A 204 -4.08 -3.39 18.62
N ASP A 205 -5.10 -3.91 19.29
CA ASP A 205 -5.05 -4.12 20.73
C ASP A 205 -4.01 -5.22 21.05
N GLU A 206 -3.13 -4.96 22.02
CA GLU A 206 -2.05 -5.88 22.45
C GLU A 206 -1.24 -6.45 21.26
N PRO A 207 -0.46 -5.63 20.54
CA PRO A 207 0.29 -6.05 19.34
C PRO A 207 1.38 -7.09 19.64
N GLU A 208 1.70 -7.34 20.90
CA GLU A 208 2.61 -8.39 21.30
C GLU A 208 2.00 -9.80 21.18
N HIS A 209 0.68 -9.93 20.97
CA HIS A 209 -0.04 -11.20 20.90
C HIS A 209 -0.83 -11.40 19.59
N ASP A 210 -0.49 -12.45 18.83
CA ASP A 210 -1.16 -12.98 17.64
C ASP A 210 -1.67 -11.93 16.63
N ILE A 211 -0.79 -10.99 16.26
CA ILE A 211 -1.11 -9.87 15.35
C ILE A 211 -1.68 -10.32 14.01
N VAL A 212 -1.23 -11.46 13.50
CA VAL A 212 -1.68 -12.00 12.22
C VAL A 212 -3.14 -12.44 12.32
N ALA A 213 -3.52 -13.19 13.36
CA ALA A 213 -4.92 -13.58 13.54
C ALA A 213 -5.82 -12.36 13.77
N LYS A 214 -5.37 -11.40 14.58
CA LYS A 214 -6.11 -10.16 14.86
C LYS A 214 -6.39 -9.37 13.57
N GLN A 215 -5.38 -9.21 12.72
CA GLN A 215 -5.55 -8.52 11.45
C GLN A 215 -6.45 -9.31 10.48
N LEU A 216 -6.27 -10.62 10.34
CA LEU A 216 -7.13 -11.45 9.48
C LEU A 216 -8.59 -11.43 9.94
N HIS A 217 -8.84 -11.38 11.25
CA HIS A 217 -10.19 -11.20 11.77
C HIS A 217 -10.81 -9.86 11.36
N ARG A 218 -10.04 -8.76 11.31
CA ARG A 218 -10.52 -7.46 10.79
C ARG A 218 -10.89 -7.51 9.32
N HIS A 219 -10.22 -8.38 8.55
CA HIS A 219 -10.59 -8.70 7.17
C HIS A 219 -11.75 -9.72 7.04
N ASN A 220 -12.47 -10.00 8.14
CA ASN A 220 -13.62 -10.91 8.20
C ASN A 220 -13.31 -12.38 7.88
N LEU A 221 -12.08 -12.84 8.18
CA LEU A 221 -11.76 -14.26 8.11
C LEU A 221 -12.26 -15.00 9.36
N SER A 222 -12.80 -16.20 9.16
CA SER A 222 -13.29 -17.07 10.22
C SER A 222 -12.16 -17.76 10.98
N ALA A 223 -12.43 -18.22 12.21
CA ALA A 223 -11.44 -18.91 13.03
C ALA A 223 -10.89 -20.19 12.36
N ASP A 224 -11.71 -20.88 11.56
CA ASP A 224 -11.27 -22.08 10.82
C ASP A 224 -10.39 -21.69 9.62
N GLN A 225 -10.73 -20.62 8.88
CA GLN A 225 -9.89 -20.08 7.81
C GLN A 225 -8.53 -19.63 8.35
N ILE A 226 -8.50 -18.93 9.48
CA ILE A 226 -7.26 -18.46 10.13
C ILE A 226 -6.40 -19.65 10.57
N ARG A 227 -7.01 -20.72 11.11
CA ARG A 227 -6.29 -21.94 11.47
C ARG A 227 -5.66 -22.62 10.25
N GLU A 228 -6.40 -22.70 9.14
CA GLU A 228 -5.88 -23.24 7.88
C GLU A 228 -4.75 -22.38 7.31
N LEU A 229 -4.89 -21.06 7.34
CA LEU A 229 -3.83 -20.12 6.93
C LEU A 229 -2.56 -20.32 7.76
N ARG A 230 -2.68 -20.42 9.09
CA ARG A 230 -1.54 -20.64 9.99
C ARG A 230 -0.77 -21.91 9.65
N ASN A 231 -1.46 -22.97 9.27
CA ASN A 231 -0.85 -24.27 9.02
C ASN A 231 -0.21 -24.38 7.63
N ARG A 232 -0.77 -23.70 6.62
CA ARG A 232 -0.42 -23.95 5.21
C ARG A 232 0.30 -22.80 4.52
N HIS A 233 0.08 -21.56 4.95
CA HIS A 233 0.52 -20.39 4.21
C HIS A 233 1.70 -19.69 4.86
N ARG A 234 2.43 -18.96 4.03
CA ARG A 234 3.48 -18.03 4.45
C ARG A 234 2.94 -16.61 4.32
N PHE A 235 3.52 -15.69 5.08
CA PHE A 235 3.12 -14.29 5.07
C PHE A 235 4.31 -13.36 4.81
N THR A 236 4.02 -12.24 4.16
CA THR A 236 4.86 -11.04 4.18
C THR A 236 4.12 -10.01 5.01
N LEU A 237 4.53 -9.85 6.27
CA LEU A 237 3.92 -8.92 7.20
C LEU A 237 4.52 -7.54 7.00
N ILE A 238 3.68 -6.52 6.88
CA ILE A 238 4.08 -5.13 6.76
C ILE A 238 3.51 -4.37 7.97
N CYS A 239 4.31 -4.31 9.03
CA CYS A 239 3.91 -3.74 10.31
C CYS A 239 4.29 -2.25 10.36
N ASP A 240 3.30 -1.37 10.37
CA ASP A 240 3.49 0.08 10.33
C ASP A 240 3.26 0.73 11.70
N GLY A 241 4.12 1.69 12.07
CA GLY A 241 3.93 2.53 13.26
C GLY A 241 4.41 1.91 14.57
N TYR A 242 5.55 1.22 14.59
CA TYR A 242 6.06 0.59 15.82
C TYR A 242 6.28 1.58 16.98
N ASP A 243 6.75 2.80 16.68
CA ASP A 243 7.00 3.85 17.68
C ASP A 243 5.73 4.39 18.37
N GLU A 244 4.58 4.21 17.74
CA GLU A 244 3.28 4.66 18.24
C GLU A 244 2.64 3.64 19.19
N CYS A 245 3.22 2.43 19.28
CA CYS A 245 2.84 1.41 20.24
C CYS A 245 3.80 1.47 21.44
N GLN A 246 3.30 1.93 22.58
CA GLN A 246 4.12 2.14 23.78
C GLN A 246 4.77 0.83 24.25
N GLN A 247 6.10 0.82 24.32
CA GLN A 247 6.91 -0.25 24.94
C GLN A 247 6.68 -1.67 24.38
N LEU A 248 6.49 -1.81 23.07
CA LEU A 248 6.39 -3.14 22.48
C LEU A 248 7.65 -3.98 22.75
N PRO A 249 7.49 -5.26 23.12
CA PRO A 249 8.58 -6.21 23.09
C PRO A 249 8.96 -6.49 21.62
N ASN A 250 9.89 -7.43 21.44
CA ASN A 250 10.25 -7.86 20.11
C ASN A 250 9.08 -8.59 19.42
N LEU A 251 8.46 -7.94 18.43
CA LEU A 251 7.26 -8.44 17.75
C LEU A 251 7.46 -9.83 17.14
N TYR A 252 8.66 -10.12 16.63
CA TYR A 252 8.99 -11.43 16.08
C TYR A 252 8.90 -12.51 17.16
N LEU A 253 9.51 -12.25 18.33
CA LEU A 253 9.52 -13.16 19.46
C LEU A 253 8.15 -13.28 20.14
N SER A 254 7.50 -12.16 20.42
CA SER A 254 6.24 -12.12 21.16
C SER A 254 5.12 -12.82 20.39
N ASN A 255 5.09 -12.65 19.06
CA ASN A 255 4.16 -13.33 18.17
C ASN A 255 4.63 -14.73 17.75
N GLN A 256 5.76 -15.21 18.28
CA GLN A 256 6.32 -16.54 18.03
C GLN A 256 6.48 -16.85 16.53
N LEU A 257 6.86 -15.84 15.74
CA LEU A 257 6.95 -16.00 14.29
C LEU A 257 8.02 -17.03 13.94
N ASN A 258 7.69 -17.87 12.96
CA ASN A 258 8.51 -19.00 12.48
C ASN A 258 8.84 -20.07 13.53
N MET A 259 8.16 -20.09 14.67
CA MET A 259 8.22 -21.19 15.63
C MET A 259 7.36 -22.38 15.17
N PRO A 260 7.65 -23.63 15.61
CA PRO A 260 6.86 -24.80 15.25
C PRO A 260 5.38 -24.64 15.57
N GLY A 261 4.52 -24.81 14.55
CA GLY A 261 3.05 -24.66 14.69
C GLY A 261 2.53 -23.22 14.70
N GLN A 262 3.41 -22.24 14.47
CA GLN A 262 3.05 -20.81 14.42
C GLN A 262 3.16 -20.24 13.01
N TRP A 263 2.84 -18.95 12.87
CA TRP A 263 2.86 -18.21 11.61
C TRP A 263 4.25 -18.23 10.97
N ARG A 264 4.31 -18.57 9.67
CA ARG A 264 5.55 -18.49 8.87
C ARG A 264 5.60 -17.15 8.15
N ALA A 265 6.51 -16.26 8.53
CA ALA A 265 6.48 -14.89 8.05
C ALA A 265 7.87 -14.26 7.88
N LYS A 266 8.00 -13.44 6.84
CA LYS A 266 8.97 -12.35 6.82
C LYS A 266 8.27 -11.06 7.24
N VAL A 267 9.01 -10.16 7.88
CA VAL A 267 8.42 -8.98 8.51
C VAL A 267 9.16 -7.72 8.06
N PHE A 268 8.42 -6.75 7.54
CA PHE A 268 8.81 -5.36 7.46
C PHE A 268 8.24 -4.64 8.67
N ILE A 269 9.07 -3.87 9.38
CA ILE A 269 8.65 -3.09 10.54
C ILE A 269 9.05 -1.64 10.29
N SER A 270 8.11 -0.71 10.31
CA SER A 270 8.41 0.72 10.23
C SER A 270 8.53 1.35 11.62
N CYS A 271 9.49 2.25 11.78
CA CYS A 271 9.69 2.97 13.04
C CYS A 271 10.32 4.34 12.77
N ARG A 272 9.98 5.34 13.60
CA ARG A 272 10.67 6.64 13.62
C ARG A 272 12.12 6.50 14.08
N SER A 273 13.04 7.14 13.34
CA SER A 273 14.48 7.16 13.66
C SER A 273 14.77 7.72 15.05
N GLU A 274 13.92 8.62 15.54
CA GLU A 274 14.07 9.31 16.82
C GLU A 274 13.62 8.45 18.00
N TYR A 275 12.84 7.40 17.75
CA TYR A 275 12.30 6.52 18.80
C TYR A 275 13.24 5.37 19.17
N ILE A 276 14.27 5.13 18.35
CA ILE A 276 15.22 4.04 18.54
C ILE A 276 16.43 4.51 19.37
N GLY A 277 16.54 4.00 20.60
CA GLY A 277 17.71 4.24 21.47
C GLY A 277 18.94 3.44 21.02
N SER A 278 20.13 3.69 21.59
CA SER A 278 21.41 3.12 21.11
C SER A 278 21.50 1.59 21.05
N ASP A 279 20.61 0.85 21.72
CA ASP A 279 20.53 -0.62 21.72
C ASP A 279 19.13 -1.11 21.28
N TYR A 280 18.62 -0.57 20.17
CA TYR A 280 17.28 -0.90 19.68
C TYR A 280 17.19 -2.28 19.01
N ARG A 281 18.31 -2.84 18.52
CA ARG A 281 18.31 -4.07 17.70
C ARG A 281 17.67 -5.26 18.40
N GLY A 282 17.84 -5.39 19.72
CA GLY A 282 17.21 -6.45 20.51
C GLY A 282 15.67 -6.46 20.43
N ARG A 283 15.04 -5.33 20.09
CA ARG A 283 13.60 -5.19 19.90
C ARG A 283 13.09 -5.69 18.55
N PHE A 284 13.97 -6.00 17.61
CA PHE A 284 13.56 -6.39 16.25
C PHE A 284 14.25 -7.65 15.76
N GLN A 285 15.45 -7.95 16.28
CA GLN A 285 16.27 -9.05 15.79
C GLN A 285 15.66 -10.41 16.18
N PRO A 286 15.52 -11.35 15.24
CA PRO A 286 15.18 -12.74 15.54
C PRO A 286 16.22 -13.39 16.48
N PRO A 287 15.83 -14.41 17.26
CA PRO A 287 16.77 -15.13 18.11
C PRO A 287 17.78 -15.87 17.24
N VAL A 288 19.04 -15.90 17.68
CA VAL A 288 20.10 -16.66 17.02
C VAL A 288 19.91 -18.12 17.38
N SER A 289 19.57 -18.96 16.40
CA SER A 289 19.60 -20.41 16.57
C SER A 289 21.06 -20.89 16.56
N ASP A 290 21.39 -21.94 17.32
CA ASP A 290 22.71 -22.63 17.34
C ASP A 290 23.17 -23.17 15.95
N THR A 291 22.32 -23.05 14.93
CA THR A 291 22.70 -23.24 13.53
C THR A 291 23.70 -22.16 13.08
N LEU A 292 24.67 -22.55 12.25
CA LEU A 292 25.82 -21.78 11.71
C LEU A 292 25.53 -20.41 11.03
N GLN A 293 24.30 -19.90 11.06
CA GLN A 293 23.95 -18.61 10.47
C GLN A 293 24.11 -17.48 11.49
N PRO A 294 24.92 -16.45 11.19
CA PRO A 294 25.07 -15.32 12.09
C PRO A 294 23.77 -14.52 12.18
N ALA A 295 23.40 -14.09 13.39
CA ALA A 295 22.24 -13.23 13.68
C ALA A 295 22.09 -12.01 12.74
N VAL A 296 23.22 -11.54 12.19
CA VAL A 296 23.33 -10.41 11.28
C VAL A 296 22.69 -10.69 9.91
N SER A 297 22.63 -11.95 9.46
CA SER A 297 22.02 -12.28 8.16
C SER A 297 20.48 -12.29 8.20
N LEU A 298 19.88 -12.46 9.39
CA LEU A 298 18.42 -12.55 9.55
C LEU A 298 17.75 -11.18 9.72
N PHE A 299 18.51 -10.14 10.06
CA PHE A 299 18.00 -8.81 10.37
C PHE A 299 18.68 -7.75 9.50
N GLN A 300 17.87 -7.06 8.68
CA GLN A 300 18.31 -6.01 7.77
C GLN A 300 17.67 -4.67 8.15
N GLU A 301 18.30 -3.58 7.72
CA GLU A 301 17.87 -2.22 8.00
C GLU A 301 17.86 -1.40 6.72
N ALA A 302 16.92 -0.47 6.65
CA ALA A 302 16.92 0.56 5.63
C ALA A 302 16.47 1.87 6.27
N VAL A 303 17.29 2.91 6.12
CA VAL A 303 17.01 4.26 6.63
C VAL A 303 16.68 5.15 5.46
N ILE A 304 15.44 5.63 5.40
CA ILE A 304 14.95 6.53 4.36
C ILE A 304 15.83 7.78 4.33
N ALA A 305 16.31 8.11 3.14
CA ALA A 305 17.01 9.34 2.87
C ALA A 305 16.01 10.46 2.54
N PRO A 306 16.34 11.73 2.83
CA PRO A 306 15.57 12.87 2.33
C PRO A 306 15.46 12.82 0.79
N PHE A 307 14.37 13.37 0.26
CA PHE A 307 14.18 13.46 -1.19
C PHE A 307 15.31 14.23 -1.86
N SER A 308 15.80 13.67 -2.97
CA SER A 308 16.66 14.38 -3.91
C SER A 308 15.84 15.44 -4.66
N THR A 309 16.55 16.36 -5.31
CA THR A 309 15.91 17.34 -6.22
C THR A 309 15.06 16.64 -7.28
N ASP A 310 15.54 15.55 -7.87
CA ASP A 310 14.80 14.81 -8.90
C ASP A 310 13.51 14.18 -8.34
N GLN A 311 13.55 13.66 -7.11
CA GLN A 311 12.36 13.14 -6.42
C GLN A 311 11.34 14.25 -6.12
N ILE A 312 11.81 15.44 -5.73
CA ILE A 312 10.94 16.61 -5.53
C ILE A 312 10.27 17.01 -6.85
N LEU A 313 11.02 17.10 -7.94
CA LEU A 313 10.47 17.45 -9.26
C LEU A 313 9.42 16.42 -9.71
N LEU A 314 9.73 15.12 -9.61
CA LEU A 314 8.79 14.06 -9.93
C LEU A 314 7.53 14.12 -9.07
N TYR A 315 7.68 14.44 -7.78
CA TYR A 315 6.54 14.62 -6.88
C TYR A 315 5.65 15.77 -7.35
N ILE A 316 6.23 16.93 -7.69
CA ILE A 316 5.49 18.10 -8.17
C ILE A 316 4.73 17.78 -9.45
N ASP A 317 5.37 17.09 -10.40
CA ASP A 317 4.73 16.68 -11.64
C ASP A 317 3.50 15.81 -11.36
N GLN A 318 3.66 14.78 -10.53
CA GLN A 318 2.55 13.91 -10.15
C GLN A 318 1.45 14.67 -9.41
N TYR A 319 1.81 15.60 -8.52
CA TYR A 319 0.85 16.42 -7.75
C TYR A 319 -0.05 17.24 -8.66
N VAL A 320 0.53 17.89 -9.66
CA VAL A 320 -0.23 18.70 -10.61
C VAL A 320 -1.15 17.84 -11.46
N ILE A 321 -0.70 16.64 -11.86
CA ILE A 321 -1.52 15.68 -12.63
C ILE A 321 -2.68 15.12 -11.80
N SER A 322 -2.44 14.76 -10.54
CA SER A 322 -3.45 14.14 -9.67
C SER A 322 -4.41 15.16 -9.04
N SER A 323 -4.06 16.45 -9.04
CA SER A 323 -4.89 17.50 -8.46
C SER A 323 -6.08 17.80 -9.36
N SER A 324 -7.30 17.83 -8.79
CA SER A 324 -8.50 18.19 -9.56
C SER A 324 -8.55 19.67 -9.98
N ASN A 325 -7.77 20.54 -9.32
CA ASN A 325 -7.69 21.97 -9.62
C ASN A 325 -6.30 22.53 -9.27
N PRO A 326 -5.24 22.21 -10.05
CA PRO A 326 -3.92 22.73 -9.78
C PRO A 326 -3.90 24.25 -10.01
N GLN A 327 -3.49 25.01 -8.99
CA GLN A 327 -3.38 26.49 -9.04
C GLN A 327 -2.06 26.96 -9.68
N GLY A 328 -1.48 26.14 -10.57
CA GLY A 328 -0.24 26.45 -11.26
C GLY A 328 0.36 25.26 -12.00
N THR A 329 1.32 25.54 -12.88
CA THR A 329 2.09 24.51 -13.61
C THR A 329 3.20 23.92 -12.73
N PRO A 330 3.76 22.72 -13.05
CA PRO A 330 4.88 22.17 -12.29
C PRO A 330 6.06 23.14 -12.19
N GLN A 331 6.38 23.82 -13.29
CA GLN A 331 7.44 24.81 -13.33
C GLN A 331 7.17 26.00 -12.39
N GLU A 332 5.94 26.49 -12.32
CA GLU A 332 5.58 27.58 -11.40
C GLU A 332 5.74 27.18 -9.94
N TYR A 333 5.44 25.94 -9.56
CA TYR A 333 5.70 25.45 -8.21
C TYR A 333 7.21 25.38 -7.93
N VAL A 334 8.00 24.88 -8.87
CA VAL A 334 9.46 24.81 -8.76
C VAL A 334 10.07 26.20 -8.62
N ASP A 335 9.63 27.17 -9.41
CA ASP A 335 10.11 28.55 -9.35
C ASP A 335 9.77 29.20 -8.01
N LYS A 336 8.55 28.98 -7.50
CA LYS A 336 8.12 29.45 -6.18
C LYS A 336 8.93 28.82 -5.03
N LEU A 337 9.23 27.52 -5.12
CA LEU A 337 10.06 26.82 -4.12
C LEU A 337 11.49 27.36 -4.09
N ASN A 338 12.09 27.59 -5.27
CA ASN A 338 13.44 28.13 -5.40
C ASN A 338 13.52 29.62 -5.00
N GLY A 339 12.43 30.37 -5.20
CA GLY A 339 12.35 31.78 -4.83
C GLY A 339 12.35 32.03 -3.32
N ILE A 340 12.06 31.03 -2.48
CA ILE A 340 12.04 31.14 -1.03
C ILE A 340 13.30 30.51 -0.42
N PRO A 341 14.21 31.29 0.19
CA PRO A 341 15.45 30.77 0.74
C PRO A 341 15.22 29.64 1.75
N GLY A 342 15.93 28.52 1.60
CA GLY A 342 15.87 27.36 2.50
C GLY A 342 14.62 26.50 2.40
N LEU A 343 13.64 26.84 1.55
CA LEU A 343 12.44 26.02 1.37
C LEU A 343 12.74 24.69 0.68
N MET A 344 13.67 24.69 -0.28
CA MET A 344 14.13 23.47 -0.95
C MET A 344 14.75 22.43 0.01
N GLU A 345 15.36 22.87 1.11
CA GLU A 345 15.90 21.97 2.14
C GLU A 345 14.77 21.38 2.99
N LEU A 346 13.76 22.19 3.32
CA LEU A 346 12.59 21.75 4.09
C LEU A 346 11.76 20.71 3.33
N VAL A 347 11.53 20.93 2.03
CA VAL A 347 10.69 20.06 1.20
C VAL A 347 11.37 18.76 0.76
N GLN A 348 12.60 18.48 1.24
CA GLN A 348 13.17 17.14 1.13
C GLN A 348 12.39 16.10 1.95
N ASN A 349 11.60 16.54 2.93
CA ASN A 349 10.64 15.71 3.60
C ASN A 349 9.32 15.67 2.79
N PRO A 350 8.85 14.48 2.35
CA PRO A 350 7.68 14.35 1.48
C PRO A 350 6.42 15.00 2.05
N PHE A 351 6.19 14.87 3.36
CA PHE A 351 5.05 15.48 4.03
C PHE A 351 5.11 17.00 4.01
N LEU A 352 6.30 17.58 4.23
CA LEU A 352 6.47 19.03 4.17
C LEU A 352 6.36 19.55 2.73
N LEU A 353 6.76 18.75 1.73
CA LEU A 353 6.54 19.05 0.32
C LEU A 353 5.04 19.12 -0.02
N THR A 354 4.23 18.13 0.40
CA THR A 354 2.78 18.16 0.20
C THR A 354 2.17 19.46 0.74
N LEU A 355 2.50 19.79 2.00
CA LEU A 355 2.01 21.00 2.66
C LEU A 355 2.49 22.29 1.99
N ALA A 356 3.73 22.33 1.49
CA ALA A 356 4.22 23.45 0.72
C ALA A 356 3.42 23.62 -0.58
N LEU A 357 3.17 22.55 -1.34
CA LEU A 357 2.43 22.63 -2.60
C LEU A 357 0.95 23.02 -2.39
N GLU A 358 0.33 22.64 -1.28
CA GLU A 358 -1.02 23.07 -0.92
C GLU A 358 -1.11 24.54 -0.48
N SER A 359 -0.05 25.06 0.14
CA SER A 359 -0.04 26.40 0.76
C SER A 359 0.55 27.48 -0.15
N LEU A 360 1.51 27.15 -1.01
CA LEU A 360 2.19 28.10 -1.90
C LEU A 360 1.23 28.99 -2.71
N PRO A 361 0.16 28.46 -3.34
CA PRO A 361 -0.79 29.29 -4.09
C PRO A 361 -1.57 30.30 -3.22
N LYS A 362 -1.69 30.02 -1.91
CA LYS A 362 -2.41 30.88 -0.96
C LYS A 362 -1.52 32.00 -0.41
N VAL A 363 -0.21 31.78 -0.34
CA VAL A 363 0.78 32.68 0.27
C VAL A 363 1.41 33.59 -0.76
N VAL A 364 1.80 33.03 -1.90
CA VAL A 364 2.31 33.77 -3.05
C VAL A 364 1.12 34.01 -3.96
N GLY A 365 0.36 35.09 -3.69
CA GLY A 365 -0.72 35.50 -4.58
C GLY A 365 -0.23 35.66 -6.02
N ASN A 366 -1.15 35.78 -6.99
CA ASN A 366 -0.86 35.83 -8.43
C ASN A 366 0.05 37.00 -8.91
N ASN A 367 0.66 37.78 -8.02
CA ASN A 367 1.47 38.94 -8.35
C ASN A 367 2.95 38.69 -7.99
N GLU A 368 3.81 38.69 -9.02
CA GLU A 368 5.27 38.52 -8.94
C GLU A 368 6.00 39.60 -8.10
N GLN A 369 5.31 40.68 -7.72
CA GLN A 369 5.89 41.81 -6.97
C GLN A 369 6.03 41.58 -5.45
N ASP A 370 5.51 40.49 -4.90
CA ASP A 370 5.59 40.20 -3.45
C ASP A 370 6.85 39.43 -3.02
N LEU A 371 7.70 39.01 -3.95
CA LEU A 371 8.92 38.22 -3.67
C LEU A 371 10.01 39.03 -2.92
N ASP A 372 10.03 40.36 -3.02
CA ASP A 372 10.95 41.22 -2.26
C ASP A 372 10.58 41.37 -0.76
N LYS A 373 9.41 40.86 -0.33
CA LYS A 373 9.03 40.72 1.09
C LYS A 373 9.53 39.39 1.70
N ALA A 374 10.56 38.76 1.13
CA ALA A 374 11.03 37.39 1.41
C ALA A 374 11.31 37.02 2.89
N GLN A 375 11.56 37.97 3.80
CA GLN A 375 11.64 37.65 5.23
C GLN A 375 10.27 37.45 5.88
N ILE A 376 9.27 38.23 5.46
CA ILE A 376 7.87 38.08 5.89
C ILE A 376 7.31 36.77 5.33
N SER A 377 7.71 36.37 4.11
CA SER A 377 7.24 35.12 3.52
C SER A 377 7.71 33.86 4.26
N ARG A 378 8.88 33.84 4.91
CA ARG A 378 9.30 32.64 5.68
C ARG A 378 8.46 32.45 6.94
N VAL A 379 8.27 33.50 7.74
CA VAL A 379 7.42 33.43 8.95
C VAL A 379 5.98 33.14 8.55
N THR A 380 5.43 33.86 7.56
CA THR A 380 4.07 33.61 7.06
C THR A 380 3.91 32.23 6.42
N LEU A 381 4.94 31.69 5.74
CA LEU A 381 4.91 30.32 5.21
C LEU A 381 4.92 29.32 6.36
N TYR A 382 5.76 29.49 7.38
CA TYR A 382 5.74 28.62 8.56
C TYR A 382 4.42 28.74 9.33
N ASP A 383 3.87 29.94 9.50
CA ASP A 383 2.57 30.14 10.15
C ASP A 383 1.47 29.42 9.35
N LYS A 384 1.45 29.58 8.02
CA LYS A 384 0.51 28.88 7.14
C LYS A 384 0.74 27.38 7.11
N PHE A 385 1.98 26.95 7.25
CA PHE A 385 2.38 25.56 7.35
C PHE A 385 1.85 24.94 8.64
N ILE A 386 2.03 25.63 9.77
CA ILE A 386 1.54 25.22 11.08
C ILE A 386 0.00 25.25 11.11
N GLU A 387 -0.64 26.28 10.56
CA GLU A 387 -2.10 26.34 10.43
C GLU A 387 -2.65 25.17 9.60
N GLN A 388 -2.07 24.90 8.42
CA GLN A 388 -2.48 23.80 7.56
C GLN A 388 -2.20 22.44 8.23
N TRP A 389 -1.05 22.30 8.89
CA TRP A 389 -0.69 21.09 9.63
C TRP A 389 -1.65 20.81 10.79
N LEU A 390 -2.01 21.85 11.56
CA LEU A 390 -2.98 21.78 12.63
C LEU A 390 -4.37 21.39 12.10
N GLU A 391 -4.81 21.96 10.98
CA GLU A 391 -6.12 21.64 10.41
C GLU A 391 -6.19 20.20 9.88
N ILE A 392 -5.13 19.70 9.24
CA ILE A 392 -5.05 18.29 8.85
C ILE A 392 -5.02 17.39 10.09
N GLY A 393 -4.26 17.75 11.13
CA GLY A 393 -4.23 17.00 12.39
C GLY A 393 -5.60 16.94 13.06
N LYS A 394 -6.33 18.06 13.06
CA LYS A 394 -7.69 18.18 13.59
C LYS A 394 -8.68 17.33 12.80
N GLN A 395 -8.63 17.34 11.47
CA GLN A 395 -9.46 16.48 10.62
C GLN A 395 -9.21 15.01 10.90
N ARG A 396 -7.94 14.58 10.95
CA ARG A 396 -7.56 13.19 11.25
C ARG A 396 -8.06 12.74 12.63
N LEU A 397 -7.98 13.61 13.63
CA LEU A 397 -8.50 13.33 14.98
C LEU A 397 -10.03 13.26 15.02
N GLN A 398 -10.73 14.06 14.22
CA GLN A 398 -12.19 13.99 14.10
C GLN A 398 -12.68 12.71 13.41
N GLU A 399 -11.92 12.18 12.47
CA GLU A 399 -12.22 10.95 11.74
C GLU A 399 -11.76 9.68 12.46
N SER A 400 -10.92 9.83 13.49
CA SER A 400 -10.42 8.71 14.30
C SER A 400 -11.49 8.20 15.27
N PRO A 401 -11.54 6.88 15.55
CA PRO A 401 -12.42 6.31 16.57
C PRO A 401 -11.92 6.68 17.97
N LEU A 402 -12.23 7.90 18.42
CA LEU A 402 -11.89 8.36 19.76
C LEU A 402 -12.85 7.77 20.80
N THR A 403 -12.33 7.43 21.97
CA THR A 403 -13.18 7.08 23.12
C THR A 403 -13.96 8.33 23.61
N PRO A 404 -15.06 8.17 24.36
CA PRO A 404 -15.83 9.32 24.87
C PRO A 404 -15.01 10.29 25.73
N GLN A 405 -13.99 9.78 26.43
CA GLN A 405 -13.09 10.60 27.25
C GLN A 405 -12.11 11.41 26.38
N GLU A 406 -11.58 10.79 25.32
CA GLU A 406 -10.70 11.44 24.34
C GLU A 406 -11.47 12.48 23.52
N HIS A 407 -12.72 12.20 23.13
CA HIS A 407 -13.59 13.20 22.52
C HIS A 407 -13.80 14.41 23.44
N THR A 408 -14.05 14.18 24.73
CA THR A 408 -14.24 15.27 25.69
C THR A 408 -12.95 16.09 25.89
N LEU A 409 -11.79 15.44 25.87
CA LEU A 409 -10.50 16.12 25.93
C LEU A 409 -10.20 16.90 24.65
N PHE A 410 -10.49 16.32 23.49
CA PHE A 410 -10.35 16.95 22.19
C PHE A 410 -11.18 18.23 22.08
N TYR A 411 -12.46 18.19 22.47
CA TYR A 411 -13.30 19.40 22.48
C TYR A 411 -12.83 20.43 23.51
N ARG A 412 -12.32 20.00 24.68
CA ARG A 412 -11.67 20.94 25.62
C ARG A 412 -10.43 21.61 25.03
N LEU A 413 -9.59 20.87 24.32
CA LEU A 413 -8.40 21.42 23.64
C LEU A 413 -8.76 22.38 22.50
N LEU A 414 -9.91 22.17 21.85
CA LEU A 414 -10.45 23.09 20.85
C LEU A 414 -11.04 24.36 21.49
N ASP A 415 -11.74 24.22 22.62
CA ASP A 415 -12.35 25.33 23.37
C ASP A 415 -11.30 26.17 24.13
N ASP A 416 -10.20 25.56 24.59
CA ASP A 416 -9.09 26.23 25.29
C ASP A 416 -8.22 27.08 24.36
N GLY A 417 -8.55 27.15 23.07
CA GLY A 417 -8.00 28.14 22.15
C GLY A 417 -6.50 27.99 21.90
N VAL A 418 -6.12 27.05 21.03
CA VAL A 418 -4.80 27.07 20.37
C VAL A 418 -4.59 28.35 19.52
N TYR A 419 -5.64 29.17 19.37
CA TYR A 419 -5.63 30.44 18.63
C TYR A 419 -5.54 31.72 19.48
N GLU A 420 -5.43 31.64 20.81
CA GLU A 420 -5.28 32.85 21.62
C GLU A 420 -4.15 32.71 22.63
N GLN A 421 -2.90 32.88 22.16
CA GLN A 421 -1.94 33.72 22.87
C GLN A 421 -0.69 34.09 22.03
N ARG A 422 -0.79 35.32 21.49
CA ARG A 422 0.25 36.29 21.07
C ARG A 422 0.88 36.18 19.69
#